data_AF-A0A818UIU9-F1
#
_entry.id   AF-A0A818UIU9-F1
#
_cell.length_a   1.000
_cell.length_b   1.000
_cell.length_c   1.000
_cell.angle_alpha   90.00
_cell.angle_beta   90.00
_cell.angle_gamma   90.00
#
_symmetry.space_group_name_H-M   'P 1'
#
loop_
_entity.id
_entity.type
_entity.pdbx_description
1 polymer ?
#
loop_
_entity_poly.entity_id
_entity_poly.type
_entity_poly.pdbx_seq_one_letter_code
_entity_poly.pdbx_strand_id
1 'polypeptide(L)'
;MSVTKLESLSNEILLDLIENYINGVDIFISFLNQLNSRFDALINRCKQFYFDFTGIKKSDFNFCMNLLPIYHDMITSLTLSECDTPGQIHSFLHLFRSFEQFKRLRRLYLDFDANSVDLMDQGLHSILKTHIHTLSIKGKNVRSLFEFNCVVLAMLTLTKIRRFFLSVDIQPVFCYFPSLNLLNLEHLTLEGRGCTWTNVEHIFKCASHLIYLNVRISQESSNLTESINDKQSNIQPLTKLHTLIFEFINDYSSITFDKLAFYFNIMPNLRQLEITDTTAQYRCLPSWKRLFETSLPLLNKFILKIGRLFLSDENIVDMLSSLEDPFWIVKKNYEIYFITHDYTDDDNIILYYYPIDARLNMNSSWKKQENNLQLWTIPQHSIEKMSLRSLALKFVYSIISLIKDIRQERWNHILCPENRFLFTQSKEWITLWIDESTFEGPFWQSFQLIHKEATKRRILKVRQSRCICC
;
A
#
# COMPACT_ATOMS: atom_id res chain seq x y z
N MET A 1 30.17 0.27 5.33
CA MET A 1 31.18 0.69 6.34
C MET A 1 32.46 -0.08 6.08
N SER A 2 33.65 0.47 6.33
CA SER A 2 34.86 -0.36 6.32
C SER A 2 34.82 -1.32 7.51
N VAL A 3 35.21 -2.59 7.30
CA VAL A 3 35.25 -3.66 8.33
C VAL A 3 35.99 -3.19 9.60
N THR A 4 37.05 -2.40 9.41
CA THR A 4 37.86 -1.79 10.47
C THR A 4 37.10 -0.88 11.44
N LYS A 5 35.97 -0.27 11.03
CA LYS A 5 35.13 0.55 11.92
C LYS A 5 34.13 -0.27 12.73
N LEU A 6 33.75 -1.46 12.26
CA LEU A 6 32.88 -2.38 13.00
C LEU A 6 33.68 -3.09 14.10
N GLU A 7 34.94 -3.45 13.82
CA GLU A 7 35.83 -4.08 14.81
C GLU A 7 36.11 -3.19 16.04
N SER A 8 36.05 -1.87 15.90
CA SER A 8 36.24 -0.95 17.04
C SER A 8 35.04 -0.86 17.99
N LEU A 9 33.87 -1.37 17.60
CA LEU A 9 32.68 -1.33 18.45
C LEU A 9 32.75 -2.39 19.56
N SER A 10 32.09 -2.14 20.70
CA SER A 10 31.97 -3.13 21.76
C SER A 10 31.08 -4.30 21.32
N ASN A 11 31.27 -5.45 21.95
CA ASN A 11 30.46 -6.65 21.65
C ASN A 11 28.96 -6.42 21.90
N GLU A 12 28.60 -5.61 22.90
CA GLU A 12 27.21 -5.29 23.22
C GLU A 12 26.54 -4.47 22.10
N ILE A 13 27.24 -3.45 21.59
CA ILE A 13 26.74 -2.63 20.47
C ILE A 13 26.65 -3.47 19.20
N LEU A 14 27.64 -4.33 18.94
CA LEU A 14 27.62 -5.21 17.77
C LEU A 14 26.46 -6.21 17.84
N LEU A 15 26.17 -6.79 19.01
CA LEU A 15 25.03 -7.69 19.19
C LEU A 15 23.70 -6.97 18.95
N ASP A 16 23.53 -5.77 19.52
CA ASP A 16 22.31 -4.98 19.29
C ASP A 16 22.11 -4.64 17.81
N LEU A 17 23.19 -4.22 17.13
CA LEU A 17 23.16 -3.94 15.69
C LEU A 17 22.79 -5.18 14.87
N ILE A 18 23.45 -6.31 15.13
CA ILE A 18 23.23 -7.57 14.41
C ILE A 18 21.80 -8.08 14.63
N GLU A 19 21.30 -8.07 15.86
CA GLU A 19 19.97 -8.63 16.18
C GLU A 19 18.81 -7.76 15.69
N ASN A 20 18.96 -6.43 15.70
CA ASN A 20 17.83 -5.51 15.49
C ASN A 20 17.86 -4.76 14.15
N TYR A 21 19.03 -4.64 13.50
CA TYR A 21 19.22 -3.73 12.38
C TYR A 21 19.90 -4.33 11.15
N ILE A 22 20.45 -5.55 11.23
CA ILE A 22 21.13 -6.19 10.10
C ILE A 22 20.43 -7.49 9.72
N ASN A 23 20.16 -7.67 8.42
CA ASN A 23 19.54 -8.88 7.89
C ASN A 23 20.49 -10.08 8.03
N GLY A 24 19.97 -11.21 8.49
CA GLY A 24 20.68 -12.49 8.60
C GLY A 24 21.37 -12.90 7.29
N VAL A 25 20.74 -12.60 6.15
CA VAL A 25 21.31 -12.81 4.82
C VAL A 25 22.63 -12.04 4.64
N ASP A 26 22.63 -10.75 4.96
CA ASP A 26 23.82 -9.89 4.82
C ASP A 26 24.93 -10.35 5.78
N ILE A 27 24.55 -10.83 6.96
CA ILE A 27 25.48 -11.41 7.94
C ILE A 27 26.19 -12.62 7.33
N PHE A 28 25.44 -13.56 6.76
CA PHE A 28 26.05 -14.76 6.20
C PHE A 28 26.90 -14.47 4.96
N ILE A 29 26.39 -13.66 4.02
CA ILE A 29 27.11 -13.36 2.78
C ILE A 29 28.38 -12.56 3.05
N SER A 30 28.28 -11.49 3.84
CA SER A 30 29.37 -10.53 3.99
C SER A 30 30.45 -11.03 4.94
N PHE A 31 30.08 -11.86 5.91
CA PHE A 31 30.95 -12.10 7.06
C PHE A 31 31.39 -13.56 7.19
N LEU A 32 30.61 -14.56 6.78
CA LEU A 32 30.96 -15.96 7.10
C LEU A 32 32.24 -16.48 6.41
N ASN A 33 32.76 -15.77 5.41
CA ASN A 33 34.04 -16.06 4.75
C ASN A 33 35.15 -15.01 5.03
N GLN A 34 34.85 -13.96 5.81
CA GLN A 34 35.77 -12.83 6.06
C GLN A 34 36.15 -12.67 7.54
N LEU A 35 35.51 -13.41 8.44
CA LEU A 35 35.55 -13.09 9.85
C LEU A 35 36.67 -13.76 10.64
N ASN A 36 37.20 -12.98 11.58
CA ASN A 36 37.94 -13.46 12.73
C ASN A 36 37.01 -14.23 13.69
N SER A 37 37.61 -15.04 14.58
CA SER A 37 36.90 -15.83 15.59
C SER A 37 35.99 -15.00 16.53
N ARG A 38 36.18 -13.68 16.61
CA ARG A 38 35.35 -12.80 17.45
C ARG A 38 33.95 -12.65 16.89
N PHE A 39 33.77 -12.47 15.59
CA PHE A 39 32.43 -12.33 15.05
C PHE A 39 31.67 -13.65 14.99
N ASP A 40 32.35 -14.78 14.77
CA ASP A 40 31.71 -16.10 14.93
C ASP A 40 31.19 -16.28 16.36
N ALA A 41 31.99 -15.86 17.36
CA ALA A 41 31.56 -15.86 18.75
C ALA A 41 30.39 -14.88 19.01
N LEU A 42 30.30 -13.76 18.29
CA LEU A 42 29.17 -12.83 18.37
C LEU A 42 27.90 -13.41 17.74
N ILE A 43 28.00 -14.00 16.55
CA ILE A 43 26.88 -14.65 15.84
C ILE A 43 26.32 -15.78 16.72
N ASN A 44 27.18 -16.60 17.31
CA ASN A 44 26.78 -17.66 18.24
C ASN A 44 26.13 -17.15 19.54
N ARG A 45 26.36 -15.89 19.90
CA ARG A 45 25.72 -15.24 21.06
C ARG A 45 24.42 -14.53 20.71
N CYS A 46 24.11 -14.37 19.44
CA CYS A 46 22.87 -13.74 19.02
C CYS A 46 21.68 -14.57 19.49
N LYS A 47 20.69 -13.89 20.05
CA LYS A 47 19.45 -14.50 20.50
C LYS A 47 18.47 -14.62 19.36
N GLN A 48 18.55 -13.76 18.36
CA GLN A 48 17.56 -13.75 17.30
C GLN A 48 18.14 -13.24 15.98
N PHE A 49 17.53 -13.71 14.90
CA PHE A 49 17.76 -13.20 13.56
C PHE A 49 16.43 -12.89 12.88
N TYR A 50 16.50 -11.93 11.96
CA TYR A 50 15.50 -11.75 10.92
C TYR A 50 16.14 -12.08 9.57
N PHE A 51 15.45 -12.86 8.75
CA PHE A 51 15.87 -13.19 7.41
C PHE A 51 14.92 -12.57 6.42
N ASP A 52 15.44 -11.63 5.63
CA ASP A 52 14.74 -11.07 4.49
C ASP A 52 15.41 -11.50 3.20
N PHE A 53 14.74 -12.37 2.44
CA PHE A 53 15.23 -12.89 1.19
C PHE A 53 14.63 -12.18 -0.04
N THR A 54 14.04 -10.99 0.09
CA THR A 54 13.65 -10.17 -1.06
C THR A 54 14.88 -9.60 -1.78
N GLY A 55 14.89 -9.61 -3.12
CA GLY A 55 16.00 -9.04 -3.91
C GLY A 55 17.34 -9.78 -3.86
N ILE A 56 17.41 -10.93 -3.19
CA ILE A 56 18.64 -11.74 -3.10
C ILE A 56 18.96 -12.46 -4.41
N LYS A 57 20.25 -12.68 -4.71
CA LYS A 57 20.69 -13.53 -5.83
C LYS A 57 20.52 -15.02 -5.51
N LYS A 58 20.21 -15.84 -6.51
CA LYS A 58 20.08 -17.29 -6.36
C LYS A 58 21.31 -17.98 -5.73
N SER A 59 22.53 -17.55 -6.07
CA SER A 59 23.76 -18.07 -5.47
C SER A 59 23.82 -17.85 -3.96
N ASP A 60 23.45 -16.64 -3.56
CA ASP A 60 23.53 -16.17 -2.17
C ASP A 60 22.41 -16.80 -1.35
N PHE A 61 21.24 -16.99 -1.95
CA PHE A 61 20.14 -17.76 -1.37
C PHE A 61 20.58 -19.19 -1.09
N ASN A 62 21.11 -19.89 -2.10
CA ASN A 62 21.60 -21.27 -1.93
C ASN A 62 22.69 -21.37 -0.85
N PHE A 63 23.61 -20.41 -0.81
CA PHE A 63 24.62 -20.31 0.23
C PHE A 63 23.99 -20.18 1.62
N CYS A 64 23.03 -19.26 1.80
CA CYS A 64 22.32 -19.08 3.06
C CYS A 64 21.52 -20.33 3.46
N MET A 65 20.88 -21.00 2.51
CA MET A 65 20.09 -22.21 2.77
C MET A 65 20.93 -23.37 3.32
N ASN A 66 22.21 -23.46 2.96
CA ASN A 66 23.13 -24.45 3.55
C ASN A 66 23.44 -24.18 5.03
N LEU A 67 23.35 -22.92 5.47
CA LEU A 67 23.70 -22.48 6.82
C LEU A 67 22.48 -22.34 7.73
N LEU A 68 21.32 -22.03 7.16
CA LEU A 68 20.08 -21.79 7.88
C LEU A 68 19.70 -22.91 8.87
N PRO A 69 19.92 -24.21 8.59
CA PRO A 69 19.63 -25.28 9.54
C PRO A 69 20.33 -25.13 10.89
N ILE A 70 21.51 -24.49 10.95
CA ILE A 70 22.24 -24.26 12.20
C ILE A 70 21.54 -23.22 13.07
N TYR A 71 20.88 -22.24 12.45
CA TYR A 71 20.35 -21.04 13.11
C TYR A 71 18.81 -20.98 13.16
N HIS A 72 18.12 -22.01 12.65
CA HIS A 72 16.65 -22.00 12.49
C HIS A 72 15.89 -21.68 13.78
N ASP A 73 16.37 -22.16 14.94
CA ASP A 73 15.75 -21.89 16.25
C ASP A 73 15.86 -20.42 16.68
N MET A 74 16.77 -19.63 16.09
CA MET A 74 16.95 -18.20 16.38
C MET A 74 16.11 -17.30 15.47
N ILE A 75 15.46 -17.84 14.43
CA ILE A 75 14.74 -17.03 13.45
C ILE A 75 13.41 -16.56 14.05
N THR A 76 13.24 -15.23 14.10
CA THR A 76 12.02 -14.59 14.63
C THR A 76 11.16 -13.96 13.53
N SER A 77 11.77 -13.62 12.40
CA SER A 77 11.10 -13.05 11.23
C SER A 77 11.69 -13.66 9.96
N LEU A 78 10.82 -14.06 9.04
CA LEU A 78 11.20 -14.65 7.77
C LEU A 78 10.38 -14.03 6.64
N THR A 79 11.06 -13.58 5.59
CA THR A 79 10.48 -13.05 4.35
C THR A 79 11.00 -13.88 3.19
N LEU A 80 10.09 -14.49 2.43
CA LEU A 80 10.39 -15.22 1.20
C LEU A 80 9.61 -14.60 0.03
N SER A 81 10.26 -14.42 -1.11
CA SER A 81 9.68 -13.79 -2.30
C SER A 81 10.16 -14.44 -3.59
N GLU A 82 9.22 -14.91 -4.40
CA GLU A 82 9.45 -15.42 -5.76
C GLU A 82 9.68 -14.30 -6.79
N CYS A 83 9.47 -13.02 -6.43
CA CYS A 83 9.55 -11.90 -7.38
C CYS A 83 10.94 -11.72 -7.98
N ASP A 84 12.01 -11.92 -7.19
CA ASP A 84 13.39 -11.67 -7.62
C ASP A 84 14.16 -12.96 -7.91
N THR A 85 13.84 -14.04 -7.20
CA THR A 85 14.47 -15.36 -7.37
C THR A 85 13.39 -16.44 -7.47
N PRO A 86 12.92 -16.78 -8.68
CA PRO A 86 11.94 -17.85 -8.87
C PRO A 86 12.42 -19.22 -8.39
N GLY A 87 11.51 -19.99 -7.78
CA GLY A 87 11.75 -21.25 -7.10
C GLY A 87 12.29 -21.12 -5.68
N GLN A 88 12.33 -19.91 -5.10
CA GLN A 88 12.91 -19.67 -3.77
C GLN A 88 12.08 -20.34 -2.66
N ILE A 89 10.77 -20.13 -2.64
CA ILE A 89 9.87 -20.67 -1.63
C ILE A 89 9.82 -22.19 -1.78
N HIS A 90 9.74 -22.68 -3.02
CA HIS A 90 9.83 -24.11 -3.29
C HIS A 90 11.13 -24.72 -2.73
N SER A 91 12.28 -24.10 -3.00
CA SER A 91 13.58 -24.57 -2.50
C SER A 91 13.67 -24.49 -0.98
N PHE A 92 13.12 -23.44 -0.38
CA PHE A 92 13.02 -23.29 1.07
C PHE A 92 12.19 -24.43 1.68
N LEU A 93 10.98 -24.66 1.18
CA LEU A 93 10.07 -25.69 1.68
C LEU A 93 10.58 -27.11 1.40
N HIS A 94 11.40 -27.30 0.38
CA HIS A 94 12.09 -28.57 0.15
C HIS A 94 13.07 -28.90 1.28
N LEU A 95 13.86 -27.92 1.75
CA LEU A 95 14.76 -28.10 2.89
C LEU A 95 14.02 -28.12 4.21
N PHE A 96 13.04 -27.22 4.35
CA PHE A 96 12.24 -26.99 5.54
C PHE A 96 10.77 -27.30 5.25
N ARG A 97 10.42 -28.59 5.25
CA ARG A 97 9.07 -29.09 4.92
C ARG A 97 7.93 -28.49 5.77
N SER A 98 8.26 -27.88 6.90
CA SER A 98 7.30 -27.31 7.83
C SER A 98 7.88 -26.07 8.51
N PHE A 99 7.04 -25.07 8.77
CA PHE A 99 7.41 -23.90 9.58
C PHE A 99 7.41 -24.21 11.09
N GLU A 100 6.92 -25.37 11.52
CA GLU A 100 6.86 -25.79 12.94
C GLU A 100 8.24 -25.83 13.61
N GLN A 101 9.28 -26.15 12.85
CA GLN A 101 10.65 -26.20 13.37
C GLN A 101 11.18 -24.83 13.81
N PHE A 102 10.65 -23.72 13.28
CA PHE A 102 11.06 -22.38 13.66
C PHE A 102 10.29 -21.93 14.92
N LYS A 103 10.66 -22.48 16.08
CA LYS A 103 9.94 -22.28 17.36
C LYS A 103 9.78 -20.80 17.75
N ARG A 104 10.74 -19.95 17.34
CA ARG A 104 10.76 -18.52 17.63
C ARG A 104 10.17 -17.65 16.53
N LEU A 105 9.73 -18.23 15.41
CA LEU A 105 9.12 -17.48 14.33
C LEU A 105 7.84 -16.78 14.82
N ARG A 106 7.80 -15.46 14.66
CA ARG A 106 6.66 -14.60 15.02
C ARG A 106 6.15 -13.81 13.82
N ARG A 107 6.98 -13.60 12.80
CA ARG A 107 6.62 -12.85 11.59
C ARG A 107 6.97 -13.66 10.35
N LEU A 108 6.00 -13.80 9.45
CA LEU A 108 6.19 -14.50 8.19
C LEU A 108 5.60 -13.66 7.05
N TYR A 109 6.43 -13.41 6.05
CA TYR A 109 6.02 -12.81 4.78
C TYR A 109 6.29 -13.80 3.65
N LEU A 110 5.27 -14.07 2.84
CA LEU A 110 5.34 -14.92 1.65
C LEU A 110 4.82 -14.13 0.46
N ASP A 111 5.63 -14.03 -0.59
CA ASP A 111 5.24 -13.45 -1.88
C ASP A 111 5.52 -14.46 -2.97
N PHE A 112 4.48 -15.14 -3.44
CA PHE A 112 4.59 -16.30 -4.32
C PHE A 112 3.89 -16.10 -5.66
N ASP A 113 4.37 -16.81 -6.67
CA ASP A 113 3.71 -16.97 -7.96
C ASP A 113 3.08 -18.37 -8.03
N ALA A 114 1.86 -18.47 -8.56
CA ALA A 114 1.03 -19.67 -8.50
C ALA A 114 1.53 -20.91 -9.23
N ASN A 115 2.71 -20.85 -9.86
CA ASN A 115 3.31 -22.02 -10.48
C ASN A 115 3.92 -22.99 -9.44
N SER A 116 3.84 -22.70 -8.13
CA SER A 116 4.45 -23.46 -7.04
C SER A 116 3.46 -24.02 -5.97
N VAL A 117 2.24 -24.41 -6.36
CA VAL A 117 1.12 -24.72 -5.44
C VAL A 117 1.34 -25.93 -4.53
N ASP A 118 1.83 -27.07 -5.03
CA ASP A 118 1.76 -28.34 -4.28
C ASP A 118 2.57 -28.36 -2.97
N LEU A 119 3.76 -27.73 -2.96
CA LEU A 119 4.59 -27.61 -1.76
C LEU A 119 4.12 -26.48 -0.84
N MET A 120 3.45 -25.47 -1.42
CA MET A 120 2.87 -24.37 -0.67
C MET A 120 1.75 -24.87 0.24
N ASP A 121 0.94 -25.84 -0.17
CA ASP A 121 -0.13 -26.34 0.71
C ASP A 121 0.41 -26.94 2.00
N GLN A 122 1.45 -27.78 1.94
CA GLN A 122 2.09 -28.33 3.15
C GLN A 122 2.71 -27.23 4.02
N GLY A 123 3.40 -26.27 3.40
CA GLY A 123 3.96 -25.11 4.07
C GLY A 123 2.88 -24.28 4.78
N LEU A 124 1.80 -23.94 4.09
CA LEU A 124 0.69 -23.14 4.62
C LEU A 124 -0.07 -23.87 5.73
N HIS A 125 -0.28 -25.19 5.62
CA HIS A 125 -0.86 -25.97 6.72
C HIS A 125 0.02 -25.98 7.96
N SER A 126 1.35 -26.01 7.80
CA SER A 126 2.26 -25.97 8.94
C SER A 126 2.22 -24.65 9.72
N ILE A 127 1.89 -23.52 9.05
CA ILE A 127 1.71 -22.21 9.70
C ILE A 127 0.66 -22.30 10.82
N LEU A 128 -0.40 -23.11 10.65
CA LEU A 128 -1.46 -23.28 11.64
C LEU A 128 -0.96 -23.80 12.99
N LYS A 129 0.18 -24.48 13.01
CA LYS A 129 0.81 -25.04 14.21
C LYS A 129 1.91 -24.16 14.79
N THR A 130 2.22 -23.04 14.15
CA THR A 130 3.26 -22.10 14.61
C THR A 130 2.71 -21.06 15.59
N HIS A 131 3.61 -20.24 16.14
CA HIS A 131 3.28 -19.10 17.00
C HIS A 131 3.43 -17.77 16.24
N ILE A 132 2.95 -17.71 15.00
CA ILE A 132 3.02 -16.49 14.18
C ILE A 132 2.03 -15.43 14.71
N HIS A 133 2.53 -14.21 14.91
CA HIS A 133 1.74 -13.03 15.30
C HIS A 133 1.46 -12.10 14.11
N THR A 134 2.35 -12.08 13.11
CA THR A 134 2.23 -11.27 11.90
C THR A 134 2.42 -12.15 10.69
N LEU A 135 1.39 -12.23 9.87
CA LEU A 135 1.38 -13.04 8.64
C LEU A 135 1.02 -12.14 7.47
N SER A 136 1.85 -12.17 6.43
CA SER A 136 1.63 -11.44 5.19
C SER A 136 1.78 -12.41 4.03
N ILE A 137 0.72 -12.56 3.25
CA ILE A 137 0.67 -13.46 2.10
C ILE A 137 0.30 -12.65 0.87
N LYS A 138 1.18 -12.67 -0.12
CA LYS A 138 0.98 -12.09 -1.43
C LYS A 138 1.08 -13.21 -2.47
N GLY A 139 0.05 -13.36 -3.29
CA GLY A 139 -0.03 -14.43 -4.28
C GLY A 139 -0.39 -13.87 -5.64
N LYS A 140 0.47 -14.09 -6.63
CA LYS A 140 0.21 -13.72 -8.03
C LYS A 140 -0.22 -14.93 -8.84
N ASN A 141 -1.06 -14.72 -9.86
CA ASN A 141 -1.53 -15.73 -10.82
C ASN A 141 -2.20 -16.99 -10.20
N VAL A 142 -2.69 -16.94 -8.96
CA VAL A 142 -3.27 -18.10 -8.28
C VAL A 142 -4.42 -18.64 -9.15
N ARG A 143 -4.42 -19.95 -9.46
CA ARG A 143 -5.40 -20.56 -10.39
C ARG A 143 -6.53 -21.33 -9.69
N SER A 144 -6.27 -21.89 -8.51
CA SER A 144 -7.24 -22.67 -7.75
C SER A 144 -7.41 -22.08 -6.35
N LEU A 145 -8.66 -21.84 -5.97
CA LEU A 145 -9.07 -21.17 -4.74
C LEU A 145 -9.41 -22.13 -3.61
N PHE A 146 -9.82 -23.36 -3.91
CA PHE A 146 -10.57 -24.14 -2.92
C PHE A 146 -9.72 -24.52 -1.70
N GLU A 147 -8.51 -25.03 -1.94
CA GLU A 147 -7.57 -25.42 -0.88
C GLU A 147 -6.95 -24.19 -0.22
N PHE A 148 -6.54 -23.20 -1.01
CA PHE A 148 -5.97 -21.95 -0.51
C PHE A 148 -6.95 -21.17 0.39
N ASN A 149 -8.24 -21.10 0.04
CA ASN A 149 -9.25 -20.43 0.84
C ASN A 149 -9.50 -21.15 2.17
N CYS A 150 -9.57 -22.50 2.17
CA CYS A 150 -9.73 -23.26 3.40
C CYS A 150 -8.57 -22.98 4.38
N VAL A 151 -7.34 -22.91 3.86
CA VAL A 151 -6.16 -22.63 4.66
C VAL A 151 -6.11 -21.18 5.14
N VAL A 152 -6.44 -20.21 4.29
CA VAL A 152 -6.55 -18.79 4.67
C VAL A 152 -7.61 -18.58 5.75
N LEU A 153 -8.78 -19.23 5.61
CA LEU A 153 -9.83 -19.19 6.63
C LEU A 153 -9.36 -19.81 7.94
N ALA A 154 -8.69 -20.97 7.88
CA ALA A 154 -8.08 -21.57 9.06
C ALA A 154 -7.01 -20.65 9.69
N MET A 155 -6.23 -19.94 8.89
CA MET A 155 -5.26 -18.96 9.39
C MET A 155 -5.94 -17.80 10.12
N LEU A 156 -7.07 -17.33 9.62
CA LEU A 156 -7.85 -16.29 10.28
C LEU A 156 -8.50 -16.78 11.60
N THR A 157 -8.76 -18.09 11.77
CA THR A 157 -9.14 -18.65 13.08
C THR A 157 -8.00 -18.69 14.10
N LEU A 158 -6.75 -18.47 13.69
CA LEU A 158 -5.63 -18.59 14.61
C LEU A 158 -5.68 -17.50 15.68
N THR A 159 -5.94 -17.93 16.92
CA THR A 159 -6.00 -17.05 18.10
C THR A 159 -4.71 -16.27 18.35
N LYS A 160 -3.59 -16.62 17.70
CA LYS A 160 -2.29 -15.95 17.91
C LYS A 160 -1.99 -14.84 16.91
N ILE A 161 -2.67 -14.82 15.75
CA ILE A 161 -2.41 -13.81 14.72
C ILE A 161 -3.03 -12.49 15.17
N ARG A 162 -2.20 -11.46 15.21
CA ARG A 162 -2.61 -10.07 15.50
C ARG A 162 -2.62 -9.21 14.26
N ARG A 163 -1.79 -9.53 13.26
CA ARG A 163 -1.66 -8.78 12.02
C ARG A 163 -1.72 -9.73 10.84
N PHE A 164 -2.69 -9.51 9.97
CA PHE A 164 -2.89 -10.32 8.77
C PHE A 164 -2.98 -9.43 7.54
N PHE A 165 -2.14 -9.74 6.55
CA PHE A 165 -2.17 -9.13 5.22
C PHE A 165 -2.37 -10.24 4.19
N LEU A 166 -3.34 -10.06 3.32
CA LEU A 166 -3.59 -10.95 2.18
C LEU A 166 -3.77 -10.10 0.93
N SER A 167 -2.99 -10.37 -0.11
CA SER A 167 -3.11 -9.76 -1.43
C SER A 167 -3.00 -10.82 -2.50
N VAL A 168 -4.12 -11.18 -3.12
CA VAL A 168 -4.18 -12.25 -4.13
C VAL A 168 -4.95 -11.84 -5.37
N ASP A 169 -4.45 -12.23 -6.54
CA ASP A 169 -5.02 -11.85 -7.85
C ASP A 169 -6.33 -12.58 -8.20
N ILE A 170 -6.85 -13.42 -7.30
CA ILE A 170 -8.19 -14.00 -7.40
C ILE A 170 -9.09 -13.38 -6.33
N GLN A 171 -10.39 -13.33 -6.61
CA GLN A 171 -11.38 -12.93 -5.62
C GLN A 171 -11.36 -14.00 -4.53
N PRO A 172 -10.90 -13.70 -3.31
CA PRO A 172 -11.03 -14.64 -2.22
C PRO A 172 -12.51 -14.98 -2.07
N VAL A 173 -12.85 -16.22 -2.36
CA VAL A 173 -14.18 -16.77 -2.15
C VAL A 173 -14.28 -17.03 -0.66
N PHE A 174 -14.46 -15.94 0.09
CA PHE A 174 -14.77 -15.98 1.49
C PHE A 174 -16.25 -16.37 1.67
N CYS A 175 -16.63 -17.54 1.16
CA CYS A 175 -18.05 -17.86 1.05
C CYS A 175 -18.74 -18.04 2.39
N TYR A 176 -18.04 -18.40 3.46
CA TYR A 176 -18.69 -18.58 4.76
C TYR A 176 -17.69 -18.30 5.87
N PHE A 177 -17.86 -17.14 6.52
CA PHE A 177 -17.18 -16.80 7.76
C PHE A 177 -17.89 -17.22 9.08
N PRO A 178 -19.02 -17.97 9.12
CA PRO A 178 -19.94 -17.96 10.28
C PRO A 178 -19.35 -18.46 11.62
N SER A 179 -18.11 -18.94 11.66
CA SER A 179 -17.42 -19.44 12.86
C SER A 179 -16.06 -18.79 13.16
N LEU A 180 -15.65 -17.73 12.46
CA LEU A 180 -14.34 -17.11 12.73
C LEU A 180 -14.36 -16.30 14.03
N ASN A 181 -13.67 -16.82 15.04
CA ASN A 181 -13.44 -16.11 16.29
C ASN A 181 -12.23 -15.18 16.15
N LEU A 182 -12.40 -14.02 15.49
CA LEU A 182 -11.33 -13.05 15.22
C LEU A 182 -10.92 -12.21 16.45
N LEU A 183 -10.99 -12.77 17.67
CA LEU A 183 -10.88 -12.02 18.92
C LEU A 183 -9.53 -11.34 19.13
N ASN A 184 -8.46 -11.80 18.50
CA ASN A 184 -7.12 -11.25 18.73
C ASN A 184 -6.55 -10.48 17.53
N LEU A 185 -7.33 -10.36 16.45
CA LEU A 185 -6.88 -9.68 15.24
C LEU A 185 -6.95 -8.15 15.45
N GLU A 186 -5.77 -7.51 15.44
CA GLU A 186 -5.60 -6.07 15.62
C GLU A 186 -5.48 -5.32 14.28
N HIS A 187 -4.87 -5.95 13.26
CA HIS A 187 -4.69 -5.35 11.94
C HIS A 187 -5.08 -6.34 10.84
N LEU A 188 -5.93 -5.90 9.92
CA LEU A 188 -6.36 -6.67 8.76
C LEU A 188 -6.21 -5.85 7.49
N THR A 189 -5.51 -6.41 6.50
CA THR A 189 -5.46 -5.89 5.13
C THR A 189 -5.86 -6.97 4.15
N LEU A 190 -6.89 -6.71 3.34
CA LEU A 190 -7.35 -7.59 2.25
C LEU A 190 -7.30 -6.81 0.93
N GLU A 191 -6.30 -7.10 0.11
CA GLU A 191 -6.05 -6.52 -1.21
C GLU A 191 -6.20 -7.57 -2.32
N GLY A 192 -6.08 -7.16 -3.59
CA GLY A 192 -6.18 -8.04 -4.75
C GLY A 192 -7.50 -7.86 -5.51
N ARG A 193 -8.27 -8.92 -5.75
CA ARG A 193 -9.61 -8.77 -6.37
C ARG A 193 -10.72 -8.32 -5.41
N GLY A 194 -10.40 -8.14 -4.13
CA GLY A 194 -11.31 -7.62 -3.11
C GLY A 194 -12.21 -8.67 -2.46
N CYS A 195 -12.95 -8.28 -1.42
CA CYS A 195 -13.91 -9.07 -0.66
C CYS A 195 -15.33 -8.55 -0.87
N THR A 196 -16.36 -9.35 -0.60
CA THR A 196 -17.74 -8.86 -0.70
C THR A 196 -18.10 -7.99 0.50
N TRP A 197 -19.16 -7.19 0.37
CA TRP A 197 -19.66 -6.43 1.50
C TRP A 197 -20.09 -7.34 2.65
N THR A 198 -20.75 -8.47 2.36
CA THR A 198 -21.09 -9.50 3.36
C THR A 198 -19.87 -9.95 4.17
N ASN A 199 -18.68 -10.06 3.56
CA ASN A 199 -17.45 -10.35 4.29
C ASN A 199 -17.06 -9.24 5.26
N VAL A 200 -17.17 -7.98 4.83
CA VAL A 200 -16.91 -6.81 5.69
C VAL A 200 -17.87 -6.76 6.88
N GLU A 201 -19.17 -7.02 6.66
CA GLU A 201 -20.16 -7.08 7.75
C GLU A 201 -19.82 -8.18 8.76
N HIS A 202 -19.32 -9.32 8.27
CA HIS A 202 -18.88 -10.39 9.15
C HIS A 202 -17.62 -10.00 9.95
N ILE A 203 -16.63 -9.36 9.32
CA ILE A 203 -15.46 -8.82 10.02
C ILE A 203 -15.91 -7.91 11.16
N PHE A 204 -16.88 -7.04 10.92
CA PHE A 204 -17.43 -6.15 11.95
C PHE A 204 -18.13 -6.89 13.10
N LYS A 205 -18.76 -8.04 12.83
CA LYS A 205 -19.39 -8.87 13.87
C LYS A 205 -18.37 -9.59 14.74
N CYS A 206 -17.23 -9.99 14.17
CA CYS A 206 -16.31 -10.94 14.83
C CYS A 206 -14.97 -10.35 15.28
N ALA A 207 -14.54 -9.20 14.75
CA ALA A 207 -13.22 -8.62 15.02
C ALA A 207 -13.27 -7.44 16.00
N SER A 208 -13.77 -7.67 17.22
CA SER A 208 -13.92 -6.61 18.24
C SER A 208 -12.61 -5.94 18.68
N HIS A 209 -11.47 -6.56 18.40
CA HIS A 209 -10.14 -6.06 18.76
C HIS A 209 -9.43 -5.29 17.64
N LEU A 210 -10.09 -5.15 16.49
CA LEU A 210 -9.50 -4.54 15.32
C LEU A 210 -9.17 -3.07 15.56
N ILE A 211 -7.94 -2.68 15.23
CA ILE A 211 -7.40 -1.32 15.31
C ILE A 211 -7.28 -0.71 13.91
N TYR A 212 -6.96 -1.55 12.92
CA TYR A 212 -6.73 -1.16 11.54
C TYR A 212 -7.45 -2.13 10.60
N LEU A 213 -8.22 -1.58 9.65
CA LEU A 213 -8.82 -2.32 8.55
C LEU A 213 -8.52 -1.64 7.23
N ASN A 214 -7.94 -2.38 6.29
CA ASN A 214 -7.83 -1.98 4.88
C ASN A 214 -8.42 -3.06 4.00
N VAL A 215 -9.53 -2.77 3.32
CA VAL A 215 -10.19 -3.75 2.46
C VAL A 215 -10.57 -3.14 1.13
N ARG A 216 -10.25 -3.92 0.10
CA ARG A 216 -10.80 -3.73 -1.23
C ARG A 216 -12.11 -4.48 -1.33
N ILE A 217 -13.16 -3.82 -1.79
CA ILE A 217 -14.53 -4.33 -1.84
C ILE A 217 -14.87 -4.61 -3.31
N SER A 218 -15.36 -5.82 -3.56
CA SER A 218 -15.66 -6.50 -4.85
C SER A 218 -17.17 -6.82 -4.96
N GLN A 219 -17.83 -6.63 -6.13
CA GLN A 219 -19.29 -6.70 -6.25
C GLN A 219 -19.76 -8.12 -5.92
N GLU A 220 -20.88 -8.23 -5.20
CA GLU A 220 -21.53 -9.52 -5.01
C GLU A 220 -22.09 -9.97 -6.35
N SER A 221 -21.55 -11.07 -6.91
CA SER A 221 -22.21 -11.78 -7.99
C SER A 221 -23.58 -12.20 -7.46
N SER A 222 -24.64 -11.64 -8.04
CA SER A 222 -26.03 -11.61 -7.57
C SER A 222 -26.75 -12.97 -7.44
N ASN A 223 -26.04 -14.08 -7.29
CA ASN A 223 -26.61 -15.42 -7.23
C ASN A 223 -26.67 -16.02 -5.82
N LEU A 224 -26.11 -15.35 -4.82
CA LEU A 224 -26.35 -15.67 -3.41
C LEU A 224 -27.41 -14.72 -2.88
N THR A 225 -28.66 -14.94 -3.30
CA THR A 225 -29.84 -14.41 -2.61
C THR A 225 -29.96 -15.08 -1.25
N GLU A 226 -29.10 -14.69 -0.30
CA GLU A 226 -29.38 -14.93 1.10
C GLU A 226 -30.18 -13.74 1.62
N SER A 227 -31.42 -14.06 2.01
CA SER A 227 -32.33 -13.18 2.70
C SER A 227 -31.69 -12.65 3.99
N ILE A 228 -31.07 -11.48 3.94
CA ILE A 228 -30.73 -10.69 5.13
C ILE A 228 -32.03 -10.04 5.65
N ASN A 229 -32.96 -10.90 6.08
CA ASN A 229 -34.00 -10.53 7.05
C ASN A 229 -33.58 -10.94 8.47
N ASP A 230 -32.35 -11.41 8.65
CA ASP A 230 -31.79 -11.71 9.97
C ASP A 230 -31.36 -10.43 10.68
N LYS A 231 -32.34 -9.92 11.46
CA LYS A 231 -32.21 -9.20 12.73
C LYS A 231 -30.85 -8.52 12.94
N GLN A 232 -30.87 -7.19 12.91
CA GLN A 232 -29.82 -6.25 13.33
C GLN A 232 -29.22 -6.46 14.75
N SER A 233 -29.43 -7.60 15.41
CA SER A 233 -29.42 -7.70 16.86
C SER A 233 -28.08 -8.03 17.52
N ASN A 234 -26.96 -8.23 16.83
CA ASN A 234 -25.70 -8.64 17.48
C ASN A 234 -24.40 -8.06 16.89
N ILE A 235 -24.43 -6.83 16.35
CA ILE A 235 -23.17 -6.19 15.95
C ILE A 235 -22.52 -5.54 17.19
N GLN A 236 -21.34 -6.02 17.57
CA GLN A 236 -20.59 -5.44 18.68
C GLN A 236 -19.92 -4.12 18.26
N PRO A 237 -19.86 -3.12 19.16
CA PRO A 237 -19.13 -1.90 18.90
C PRO A 237 -17.63 -2.16 18.66
N LEU A 238 -17.10 -1.63 17.55
CA LEU A 238 -15.69 -1.69 17.16
C LEU A 238 -14.92 -0.55 17.82
N THR A 239 -14.92 -0.52 19.15
CA THR A 239 -14.36 0.58 19.95
C THR A 239 -12.84 0.75 19.81
N LYS A 240 -12.11 -0.26 19.33
CA LYS A 240 -10.66 -0.18 19.14
C LYS A 240 -10.25 0.28 17.74
N LEU A 241 -11.20 0.34 16.80
CA LEU A 241 -10.91 0.64 15.40
C LEU A 241 -10.56 2.13 15.24
N HIS A 242 -9.32 2.39 14.82
CA HIS A 242 -8.80 3.75 14.64
C HIS A 242 -8.61 4.13 13.17
N THR A 243 -8.32 3.16 12.31
CA THR A 243 -8.07 3.39 10.89
C THR A 243 -8.92 2.45 10.05
N LEU A 244 -9.66 3.03 9.12
CA LEU A 244 -10.49 2.30 8.15
C LEU A 244 -10.17 2.79 6.74
N ILE A 245 -9.83 1.87 5.86
CA ILE A 245 -9.54 2.13 4.45
C ILE A 245 -10.44 1.21 3.62
N PHE A 246 -11.25 1.82 2.76
CA PHE A 246 -12.11 1.13 1.81
C PHE A 246 -11.73 1.48 0.39
N GLU A 247 -11.67 0.47 -0.47
CA GLU A 247 -11.52 0.65 -1.91
C GLU A 247 -12.63 -0.10 -2.65
N PHE A 248 -13.60 0.64 -3.19
CA PHE A 248 -14.72 0.11 -3.96
C PHE A 248 -14.34 0.01 -5.45
N ILE A 249 -14.30 -1.21 -6.00
CA ILE A 249 -13.91 -1.50 -7.40
C ILE A 249 -15.07 -2.07 -8.23
N ASN A 250 -15.60 -1.42 -9.27
CA ASN A 250 -16.83 -1.83 -10.01
C ASN A 250 -18.14 -1.32 -9.36
N ASP A 251 -19.30 -1.53 -10.02
CA ASP A 251 -20.60 -0.99 -9.57
C ASP A 251 -21.14 -1.67 -8.30
N TYR A 252 -21.19 -0.92 -7.18
CA TYR A 252 -21.74 -1.34 -5.88
C TYR A 252 -23.10 -0.71 -5.57
N SER A 253 -24.05 -0.82 -6.48
CA SER A 253 -25.39 -0.25 -6.28
C SER A 253 -26.08 -0.69 -4.97
N SER A 254 -25.63 -1.79 -4.34
CA SER A 254 -26.16 -2.30 -3.08
C SER A 254 -25.64 -1.62 -1.80
N ILE A 255 -24.51 -0.90 -1.84
CA ILE A 255 -23.94 -0.24 -0.65
C ILE A 255 -24.33 1.23 -0.69
N THR A 256 -25.40 1.60 0.02
CA THR A 256 -25.85 2.98 0.11
C THR A 256 -25.08 3.74 1.19
N PHE A 257 -25.10 5.08 1.09
CA PHE A 257 -24.62 5.96 2.17
C PHE A 257 -25.24 5.62 3.53
N ASP A 258 -26.53 5.29 3.56
CA ASP A 258 -27.24 4.92 4.79
C ASP A 258 -26.69 3.63 5.40
N LYS A 259 -26.29 2.67 4.55
CA LYS A 259 -25.65 1.44 4.99
C LYS A 259 -24.30 1.73 5.63
N LEU A 260 -23.46 2.59 5.02
CA LEU A 260 -22.20 3.03 5.63
C LEU A 260 -22.42 3.78 6.94
N ALA A 261 -23.42 4.67 6.98
CA ALA A 261 -23.79 5.44 8.17
C ALA A 261 -24.03 4.55 9.38
N PHE A 262 -24.79 3.47 9.17
CA PHE A 262 -25.08 2.48 10.20
C PHE A 262 -23.81 1.86 10.78
N TYR A 263 -22.83 1.51 9.94
CA TYR A 263 -21.56 0.94 10.39
C TYR A 263 -20.60 1.96 11.00
N PHE A 264 -20.66 3.23 10.61
CA PHE A 264 -19.86 4.24 11.29
C PHE A 264 -20.31 4.49 12.73
N ASN A 265 -21.61 4.34 13.02
CA ASN A 265 -22.13 4.48 14.38
C ASN A 265 -21.56 3.44 15.37
N ILE A 266 -21.10 2.28 14.90
CA ILE A 266 -20.48 1.26 15.75
C ILE A 266 -18.95 1.47 15.91
N MET A 267 -18.37 2.52 15.31
CA MET A 267 -16.93 2.80 15.30
C MET A 267 -16.61 4.15 15.99
N PRO A 268 -16.96 4.33 17.27
CA PRO A 268 -16.93 5.65 17.92
C PRO A 268 -15.52 6.28 18.00
N ASN A 269 -14.46 5.46 17.93
CA ASN A 269 -13.07 5.89 18.05
C ASN A 269 -12.34 5.99 16.71
N LEU A 270 -13.05 5.96 15.58
CA LEU A 270 -12.42 6.07 14.27
C LEU A 270 -11.77 7.45 14.11
N ARG A 271 -10.46 7.46 13.81
CA ARG A 271 -9.66 8.68 13.66
C ARG A 271 -9.29 8.96 12.21
N GLN A 272 -9.03 7.90 11.45
CA GLN A 272 -8.68 7.98 10.04
C GLN A 272 -9.65 7.15 9.20
N LEU A 273 -10.22 7.79 8.19
CA LEU A 273 -11.07 7.17 7.17
C LEU A 273 -10.49 7.48 5.79
N GLU A 274 -10.26 6.45 4.98
CA GLU A 274 -9.90 6.60 3.58
C GLU A 274 -10.89 5.79 2.73
N ILE A 275 -11.41 6.44 1.70
CA ILE A 275 -12.36 5.83 0.76
C ILE A 275 -11.87 6.10 -0.65
N THR A 276 -11.66 5.02 -1.39
CA THR A 276 -11.43 5.04 -2.82
C THR A 276 -12.69 4.49 -3.50
N ASP A 277 -13.35 5.32 -4.29
CA ASP A 277 -14.60 5.04 -4.96
C ASP A 277 -14.41 5.17 -6.47
N THR A 278 -14.26 4.05 -7.16
CA THR A 278 -14.04 4.05 -8.61
C THR A 278 -15.31 4.32 -9.43
N THR A 279 -16.48 4.39 -8.81
CA THR A 279 -17.79 4.56 -9.49
C THR A 279 -18.48 5.88 -9.21
N ALA A 280 -17.87 6.73 -8.37
CA ALA A 280 -18.38 8.04 -7.99
C ALA A 280 -19.76 8.02 -7.29
N GLN A 281 -20.12 6.89 -6.68
CA GLN A 281 -21.33 6.76 -5.88
C GLN A 281 -21.32 7.66 -4.63
N TYR A 282 -20.13 7.90 -4.06
CA TYR A 282 -19.94 8.63 -2.81
C TYR A 282 -19.57 10.10 -3.00
N ARG A 283 -19.90 10.69 -4.17
CA ARG A 283 -19.64 12.10 -4.49
C ARG A 283 -20.47 13.12 -3.71
N CYS A 284 -21.49 12.70 -2.96
CA CYS A 284 -22.38 13.61 -2.22
C CYS A 284 -21.70 14.17 -0.95
N LEU A 285 -21.07 15.34 -1.07
CA LEU A 285 -20.39 16.01 0.05
C LEU A 285 -21.31 16.40 1.21
N PRO A 286 -22.56 16.88 1.01
CA PRO A 286 -23.48 17.13 2.12
C PRO A 286 -23.75 15.88 2.97
N SER A 287 -23.83 14.69 2.36
CA SER A 287 -23.98 13.43 3.08
C SER A 287 -22.76 13.11 3.94
N TRP A 288 -21.55 13.33 3.41
CA TRP A 288 -20.31 13.18 4.18
C TRP A 288 -20.24 14.13 5.38
N LYS A 289 -20.55 15.42 5.17
CA LYS A 289 -20.59 16.40 6.26
C LYS A 289 -21.52 15.94 7.38
N ARG A 290 -22.75 15.53 7.04
CA ARG A 290 -23.72 15.01 8.01
C ARG A 290 -23.15 13.81 8.78
N LEU A 291 -22.53 12.85 8.09
CA LEU A 291 -21.91 11.68 8.74
C LEU A 291 -20.79 12.05 9.71
N PHE A 292 -19.96 13.04 9.36
CA PHE A 292 -18.87 13.48 10.23
C PHE A 292 -19.38 14.22 11.47
N GLU A 293 -20.45 14.98 11.33
CA GLU A 293 -21.08 15.69 12.44
C GLU A 293 -21.86 14.76 13.38
N THR A 294 -22.47 13.69 12.85
CA THR A 294 -23.32 12.79 13.66
C THR A 294 -22.63 11.53 14.14
N SER A 295 -21.87 10.86 13.26
CA SER A 295 -21.46 9.47 13.45
C SER A 295 -19.97 9.31 13.71
N LEU A 296 -19.15 10.27 13.27
CA LEU A 296 -17.69 10.19 13.34
C LEU A 296 -17.05 11.44 13.98
N PRO A 297 -17.43 11.81 15.22
CA PRO A 297 -16.99 13.06 15.83
C PRO A 297 -15.47 13.13 16.12
N LEU A 298 -14.80 11.97 16.24
CA LEU A 298 -13.36 11.88 16.51
C LEU A 298 -12.49 11.80 15.25
N LEU A 299 -13.11 11.85 14.05
CA LEU A 299 -12.39 11.79 12.80
C LEU A 299 -11.50 13.02 12.64
N ASN A 300 -10.19 12.79 12.50
CA ASN A 300 -9.20 13.84 12.38
C ASN A 300 -8.41 13.78 11.06
N LYS A 301 -8.57 12.71 10.29
CA LYS A 301 -8.05 12.55 8.93
C LYS A 301 -9.10 11.87 8.06
N PHE A 302 -9.39 12.47 6.91
CA PHE A 302 -10.29 11.91 5.91
C PHE A 302 -9.64 12.01 4.54
N ILE A 303 -9.71 10.92 3.76
CA ILE A 303 -9.27 10.90 2.37
C ILE A 303 -10.39 10.32 1.54
N LEU A 304 -10.85 11.06 0.53
CA LEU A 304 -11.83 10.58 -0.45
C LEU A 304 -11.20 10.65 -1.83
N LYS A 305 -11.08 9.51 -2.51
CA LYS A 305 -10.59 9.40 -3.89
C LYS A 305 -11.74 8.91 -4.76
N ILE A 306 -12.22 9.75 -5.66
CA ILE A 306 -13.35 9.41 -6.54
C ILE A 306 -12.82 9.25 -7.97
N GLY A 307 -13.06 8.08 -8.57
CA GLY A 307 -12.71 7.75 -9.96
C GLY A 307 -13.88 7.85 -10.94
N ARG A 308 -13.55 7.83 -12.24
CA ARG A 308 -14.50 7.74 -13.39
C ARG A 308 -15.64 8.76 -13.36
N LEU A 309 -15.28 10.01 -13.13
CA LEU A 309 -16.22 11.12 -13.20
C LEU A 309 -16.56 11.46 -14.65
N PHE A 310 -17.65 10.90 -15.17
CA PHE A 310 -18.33 11.42 -16.37
C PHE A 310 -19.20 12.61 -15.95
N LEU A 311 -18.57 13.72 -15.58
CA LEU A 311 -19.31 14.88 -15.12
C LEU A 311 -19.55 15.83 -16.31
N SER A 312 -20.80 16.26 -16.47
CA SER A 312 -21.07 17.55 -17.11
C SER A 312 -20.47 18.67 -16.25
N ASP A 313 -20.02 19.75 -16.87
CA ASP A 313 -19.43 20.92 -16.19
C ASP A 313 -20.28 21.38 -14.99
N GLU A 314 -21.60 21.36 -15.11
CA GLU A 314 -22.54 21.75 -14.06
C GLU A 314 -22.39 20.91 -12.76
N ASN A 315 -22.20 19.59 -12.87
CA ASN A 315 -22.06 18.74 -11.68
C ASN A 315 -20.71 18.94 -10.96
N ILE A 316 -19.65 19.29 -11.69
CA ILE A 316 -18.36 19.67 -11.09
C ILE A 316 -18.53 20.96 -10.30
N VAL A 317 -19.19 21.96 -10.89
CA VAL A 317 -19.42 23.27 -10.26
C VAL A 317 -20.19 23.11 -8.95
N ASP A 318 -21.29 22.36 -8.96
CA ASP A 318 -22.09 22.14 -7.75
C ASP A 318 -21.28 21.44 -6.66
N MET A 319 -20.52 20.41 -7.02
CA MET A 319 -19.68 19.67 -6.08
C MET A 319 -18.56 20.56 -5.50
N LEU A 320 -17.85 21.31 -6.33
CA LEU A 320 -16.81 22.24 -5.90
C LEU A 320 -17.38 23.36 -5.02
N SER A 321 -18.55 23.89 -5.36
CA SER A 321 -19.23 24.91 -4.55
C SER A 321 -19.53 24.40 -3.14
N SER A 322 -19.85 23.11 -2.98
CA SER A 322 -20.09 22.53 -1.67
C SER A 322 -18.84 22.41 -0.78
N LEU A 323 -17.63 22.45 -1.37
CA LEU A 323 -16.36 22.51 -0.63
C LEU A 323 -16.08 23.90 -0.05
N GLU A 324 -16.79 24.93 -0.51
CA GLU A 324 -16.71 26.28 0.05
C GLU A 324 -17.44 26.41 1.39
N ASP A 325 -18.18 25.38 1.82
CA ASP A 325 -18.81 25.36 3.14
C ASP A 325 -17.75 25.50 4.26
N PRO A 326 -17.97 26.38 5.26
CA PRO A 326 -17.02 26.60 6.35
C PRO A 326 -16.55 25.32 7.05
N PHE A 327 -17.40 24.29 7.08
CA PHE A 327 -17.05 22.98 7.61
C PHE A 327 -15.80 22.40 6.94
N TRP A 328 -15.75 22.37 5.62
CA TRP A 328 -14.65 21.77 4.86
C TRP A 328 -13.39 22.62 4.96
N ILE A 329 -13.53 23.95 4.87
CA ILE A 329 -12.42 24.89 4.98
C ILE A 329 -11.66 24.73 6.31
N VAL A 330 -12.38 24.53 7.43
CA VAL A 330 -11.73 24.39 8.75
C VAL A 330 -11.00 23.04 8.90
N LYS A 331 -11.44 21.99 8.18
CA LYS A 331 -10.95 20.62 8.29
C LYS A 331 -9.75 20.35 7.37
N LYS A 332 -8.59 20.94 7.70
CA LYS A 332 -7.35 20.89 6.89
C LYS A 332 -6.76 19.49 6.60
N ASN A 333 -7.18 18.48 7.34
CA ASN A 333 -6.71 17.09 7.16
C ASN A 333 -7.70 16.24 6.36
N TYR A 334 -8.69 16.89 5.73
CA TYR A 334 -9.69 16.25 4.89
C TYR A 334 -9.29 16.52 3.46
N GLU A 335 -8.92 15.47 2.75
CA GLU A 335 -8.40 15.53 1.39
C GLU A 335 -9.37 14.85 0.45
N ILE A 336 -9.71 15.53 -0.65
CA ILE A 336 -10.65 15.01 -1.65
C ILE A 336 -9.97 15.08 -3.02
N TYR A 337 -9.91 13.92 -3.67
CA TYR A 337 -9.27 13.70 -4.95
C TYR A 337 -10.32 13.30 -5.96
N PHE A 338 -10.38 14.01 -7.08
CA PHE A 338 -11.25 13.68 -8.20
C PHE A 338 -10.39 13.19 -9.37
N ILE A 339 -10.64 11.96 -9.81
CA ILE A 339 -9.90 11.25 -10.84
C ILE A 339 -10.87 11.08 -12.02
N THR A 340 -10.69 11.91 -13.03
CA THR A 340 -11.46 11.88 -14.28
C THR A 340 -10.67 11.15 -15.36
N HIS A 341 -11.34 10.29 -16.11
CA HIS A 341 -10.81 9.69 -17.34
C HIS A 341 -11.51 10.39 -18.50
N ASP A 342 -10.75 11.09 -19.34
CA ASP A 342 -11.30 11.69 -20.55
C ASP A 342 -11.06 10.75 -21.73
N TYR A 343 -12.13 10.10 -22.17
CA TYR A 343 -12.14 9.19 -23.32
C TYR A 343 -12.37 9.99 -24.60
N THR A 344 -11.44 10.87 -24.94
CA THR A 344 -11.19 11.20 -26.35
C THR A 344 -10.39 10.04 -26.97
N ASP A 345 -10.30 9.94 -28.31
CA ASP A 345 -9.65 8.84 -29.08
C ASP A 345 -8.18 8.49 -28.67
N ASP A 346 -7.62 9.18 -27.68
CA ASP A 346 -6.27 9.08 -27.14
C ASP A 346 -6.23 9.07 -25.57
N ASP A 347 -7.06 8.24 -24.91
CA ASP A 347 -7.03 7.86 -23.47
C ASP A 347 -6.19 8.78 -22.52
N ASN A 348 -6.73 9.95 -22.15
CA ASN A 348 -6.09 10.87 -21.20
C ASN A 348 -6.63 10.70 -19.78
N ILE A 349 -5.75 10.69 -18.77
CA ILE A 349 -6.12 10.74 -17.35
C ILE A 349 -5.93 12.17 -16.84
N ILE A 350 -7.01 12.82 -16.41
CA ILE A 350 -6.96 14.14 -15.77
C ILE A 350 -7.14 13.93 -14.26
N LEU A 351 -6.14 14.37 -13.49
CA LEU A 351 -6.18 14.35 -12.02
C LEU A 351 -6.53 15.74 -11.51
N TYR A 352 -7.70 15.89 -10.91
CA TYR A 352 -8.07 17.09 -10.17
C TYR A 352 -7.69 16.89 -8.69
N TYR A 353 -6.61 17.55 -8.28
CA TYR A 353 -6.20 17.62 -6.88
C TYR A 353 -6.74 18.92 -6.27
N TYR A 354 -7.61 18.80 -5.27
CA TYR A 354 -8.07 19.95 -4.50
C TYR A 354 -7.50 19.86 -3.07
N PRO A 355 -6.29 20.39 -2.82
CA PRO A 355 -5.84 20.58 -1.46
C PRO A 355 -6.73 21.66 -0.84
N ILE A 356 -7.53 21.31 0.16
CA ILE A 356 -8.23 22.30 0.98
C ILE A 356 -7.18 22.99 1.85
N ASP A 357 -6.41 23.91 1.27
CA ASP A 357 -5.56 24.80 2.05
C ASP A 357 -6.38 26.01 2.48
N ALA A 358 -6.75 26.01 3.76
CA ALA A 358 -7.67 26.94 4.42
C ALA A 358 -7.17 28.40 4.52
N ARG A 359 -6.48 28.92 3.51
CA ARG A 359 -5.85 30.26 3.54
C ARG A 359 -6.16 31.14 2.33
N LEU A 360 -6.89 30.68 1.32
CA LEU A 360 -7.25 31.53 0.19
C LEU A 360 -8.59 32.23 0.44
N ASN A 361 -8.48 33.55 0.62
CA ASN A 361 -9.49 34.52 0.98
C ASN A 361 -10.85 34.37 0.28
N MET A 362 -11.91 34.42 1.10
CA MET A 362 -13.24 34.84 0.70
C MET A 362 -13.20 36.27 0.15
N ASN A 363 -13.66 36.46 -1.09
CA ASN A 363 -14.12 37.72 -1.74
C ASN A 363 -13.67 37.93 -3.21
N SER A 364 -13.53 36.88 -4.02
CA SER A 364 -13.49 37.07 -5.47
C SER A 364 -14.40 36.09 -6.19
N SER A 365 -15.40 36.64 -6.88
CA SER A 365 -16.25 35.98 -7.86
C SER A 365 -15.52 34.89 -8.66
N TRP A 366 -16.13 33.72 -8.78
CA TRP A 366 -15.65 32.54 -9.53
C TRP A 366 -15.03 32.85 -10.91
N LYS A 367 -15.52 33.87 -11.62
CA LYS A 367 -14.95 34.32 -12.91
C LYS A 367 -13.51 34.89 -12.84
N LYS A 368 -12.94 35.10 -11.64
CA LYS A 368 -11.51 35.43 -11.47
C LYS A 368 -10.68 34.22 -10.98
N GLN A 369 -11.32 33.11 -10.62
CA GLN A 369 -10.67 31.89 -10.12
C GLN A 369 -10.47 30.81 -11.20
N GLU A 370 -10.98 30.98 -12.42
CA GLU A 370 -10.49 30.23 -13.60
C GLU A 370 -8.96 30.34 -13.77
N ASN A 371 -8.35 31.42 -13.27
CA ASN A 371 -6.89 31.60 -13.27
C ASN A 371 -6.16 30.91 -12.11
N ASN A 372 -6.88 30.36 -11.11
CA ASN A 372 -6.30 29.73 -9.91
C ASN A 372 -6.70 28.26 -9.72
N LEU A 373 -7.67 27.75 -10.48
CA LEU A 373 -7.77 26.32 -10.76
C LEU A 373 -6.55 25.95 -11.60
N GLN A 374 -5.59 25.22 -11.02
CA GLN A 374 -4.61 24.52 -11.84
C GLN A 374 -5.32 23.37 -12.57
N LEU A 375 -5.94 23.71 -13.68
CA LEU A 375 -6.36 22.78 -14.72
C LEU A 375 -5.09 22.29 -15.41
N TRP A 376 -4.77 21.01 -15.22
CA TRP A 376 -3.78 20.32 -16.03
C TRP A 376 -4.52 19.60 -17.15
N THR A 377 -4.73 20.29 -18.28
CA THR A 377 -5.20 19.70 -19.54
C THR A 377 -4.06 19.69 -20.56
N ILE A 378 -3.83 18.54 -21.21
CA ILE A 378 -2.80 18.39 -22.25
C ILE A 378 -3.52 18.07 -23.58
N PRO A 379 -3.64 19.02 -24.53
CA PRO A 379 -4.32 18.77 -25.80
C PRO A 379 -3.38 18.19 -26.87
N GLN A 380 -3.78 17.11 -27.56
CA GLN A 380 -2.96 16.42 -28.58
C GLN A 380 -2.82 17.18 -29.90
N HIS A 381 -3.73 18.09 -30.25
CA HIS A 381 -3.76 18.69 -31.60
C HIS A 381 -2.72 19.81 -31.83
N SER A 382 -1.86 20.05 -30.84
CA SER A 382 -0.69 20.94 -30.97
C SER A 382 0.57 20.21 -31.48
N ILE A 383 0.44 18.95 -31.94
CA ILE A 383 1.55 18.00 -32.13
C ILE A 383 1.89 17.72 -33.61
N GLU A 384 1.09 18.16 -34.56
CA GLU A 384 1.38 17.91 -35.98
C GLU A 384 2.29 18.98 -36.61
N LYS A 385 3.55 19.03 -36.14
CA LYS A 385 4.76 19.42 -36.91
C LYS A 385 6.05 19.57 -36.07
N MET A 386 6.34 18.71 -35.07
CA MET A 386 7.68 18.66 -34.45
C MET A 386 8.03 17.27 -33.87
N SER A 387 9.28 16.81 -34.05
CA SER A 387 9.80 15.48 -33.62
C SER A 387 9.87 15.25 -32.10
N LEU A 388 10.06 13.98 -31.68
CA LEU A 388 10.40 13.46 -30.31
C LEU A 388 11.46 14.29 -29.53
N ARG A 389 12.20 15.14 -30.24
CA ARG A 389 13.27 16.01 -29.76
C ARG A 389 12.82 17.40 -29.28
N SER A 390 11.58 17.84 -29.49
CA SER A 390 11.16 19.21 -29.13
C SER A 390 10.31 19.31 -27.84
N LEU A 391 9.56 18.25 -27.51
CA LEU A 391 8.62 18.22 -26.36
C LEU A 391 9.34 18.02 -25.01
N ALA A 392 10.28 17.07 -24.96
CA ALA A 392 11.19 16.89 -23.81
C ALA A 392 12.06 18.12 -23.55
N LEU A 393 12.32 18.93 -24.58
CA LEU A 393 13.15 20.13 -24.51
C LEU A 393 12.45 21.33 -23.83
N LYS A 394 11.12 21.46 -23.87
CA LYS A 394 10.40 22.51 -23.11
C LYS A 394 10.16 22.13 -21.65
N PHE A 395 9.94 20.85 -21.36
CA PHE A 395 9.72 20.34 -19.99
C PHE A 395 10.93 20.60 -19.07
N VAL A 396 12.13 20.36 -19.60
CA VAL A 396 13.39 20.68 -18.92
C VAL A 396 13.60 22.19 -18.78
N TYR A 397 13.12 23.00 -19.74
CA TYR A 397 13.20 24.47 -19.67
C TYR A 397 12.21 25.09 -18.66
N SER A 398 11.09 24.43 -18.33
CA SER A 398 10.15 24.89 -17.29
C SER A 398 10.61 24.53 -15.87
N ILE A 399 11.28 23.39 -15.68
CA ILE A 399 12.01 23.09 -14.43
C ILE A 399 13.09 24.17 -14.19
N ILE A 400 13.67 24.72 -15.26
CA ILE A 400 14.62 25.84 -15.23
C ILE A 400 13.95 27.20 -14.94
N SER A 401 12.66 27.43 -15.25
CA SER A 401 11.94 28.64 -14.80
C SER A 401 11.51 28.54 -13.34
N LEU A 402 11.21 27.34 -12.86
CA LEU A 402 10.81 27.08 -11.47
C LEU A 402 11.97 27.21 -10.47
N ILE A 403 13.22 27.19 -10.95
CA ILE A 403 14.39 27.61 -10.17
C ILE A 403 14.39 29.12 -9.90
N LYS A 404 13.64 29.93 -10.67
CA LYS A 404 13.78 31.37 -10.61
C LYS A 404 12.93 32.09 -9.58
N ASP A 405 11.72 31.63 -9.26
CA ASP A 405 10.91 32.29 -8.22
C ASP A 405 10.70 31.40 -6.98
N ILE A 406 11.81 30.78 -6.54
CA ILE A 406 12.02 30.10 -5.23
C ILE A 406 11.81 31.05 -4.01
N ARG A 407 11.08 32.15 -4.20
CA ARG A 407 10.29 32.87 -3.18
C ARG A 407 8.83 32.97 -3.63
N GLN A 408 7.99 32.02 -3.21
CA GLN A 408 6.65 32.19 -2.61
C GLN A 408 5.85 30.87 -2.68
N GLU A 409 5.58 30.31 -1.50
CA GLU A 409 4.57 29.28 -1.16
C GLU A 409 4.64 27.83 -1.72
N ARG A 410 4.02 26.92 -0.96
CA ARG A 410 4.22 25.46 -0.88
C ARG A 410 3.52 24.70 -2.02
N TRP A 411 4.12 23.59 -2.47
CA TRP A 411 3.52 22.67 -3.46
C TRP A 411 3.69 21.18 -3.10
N ASN A 412 2.68 20.37 -3.45
CA ASN A 412 2.62 18.90 -3.34
C ASN A 412 2.45 18.27 -4.74
N HIS A 413 3.09 17.11 -4.93
CA HIS A 413 3.08 16.06 -5.98
C HIS A 413 2.55 16.34 -7.41
N ILE A 414 3.33 15.89 -8.43
CA ILE A 414 2.94 15.86 -9.85
C ILE A 414 3.20 14.45 -10.42
N LEU A 415 2.27 13.94 -11.25
CA LEU A 415 2.36 12.70 -12.05
C LEU A 415 2.27 13.01 -13.55
N CYS A 416 3.08 12.36 -14.40
CA CYS A 416 3.10 12.53 -15.86
C CYS A 416 2.84 11.20 -16.60
N PRO A 417 2.14 11.15 -17.76
CA PRO A 417 1.56 9.90 -18.29
C PRO A 417 2.47 9.06 -19.19
N GLU A 418 3.30 9.67 -20.05
CA GLU A 418 4.06 8.91 -21.06
C GLU A 418 5.36 8.30 -20.54
N ASN A 419 5.81 8.77 -19.38
CA ASN A 419 6.81 8.14 -18.54
C ASN A 419 6.37 8.47 -17.11
N ARG A 420 6.03 7.45 -16.32
CA ARG A 420 5.46 7.67 -14.99
C ARG A 420 6.56 8.30 -14.13
N PHE A 421 6.32 9.55 -13.73
CA PHE A 421 7.21 10.32 -12.86
C PHE A 421 6.42 10.79 -11.66
N LEU A 422 6.86 10.50 -10.44
CA LEU A 422 6.27 11.10 -9.24
C LEU A 422 7.29 12.06 -8.61
N PHE A 423 6.91 13.33 -8.45
CA PHE A 423 7.73 14.30 -7.73
C PHE A 423 7.30 14.40 -6.26
N THR A 424 8.24 14.38 -5.31
CA THR A 424 7.97 14.66 -3.89
C THR A 424 8.94 15.70 -3.38
N GLN A 425 8.47 16.78 -2.76
CA GLN A 425 9.35 17.83 -2.24
C GLN A 425 9.51 17.68 -0.72
N SER A 426 10.76 17.64 -0.27
CA SER A 426 11.14 17.83 1.13
C SER A 426 11.78 19.20 1.30
N LYS A 427 12.05 19.63 2.55
CA LYS A 427 12.73 20.91 2.83
C LYS A 427 14.07 21.07 2.13
N GLU A 428 14.72 19.97 1.74
CA GLU A 428 16.09 19.97 1.21
C GLU A 428 16.19 19.38 -0.21
N TRP A 429 15.21 18.61 -0.68
CA TRP A 429 15.30 17.87 -1.94
C TRP A 429 13.95 17.76 -2.64
N ILE A 430 13.99 17.81 -3.97
CA ILE A 430 12.94 17.28 -4.84
C ILE A 430 13.30 15.82 -5.13
N THR A 431 12.45 14.88 -4.77
CA THR A 431 12.62 13.47 -5.12
C THR A 431 11.81 13.16 -6.36
N LEU A 432 12.44 12.64 -7.40
CA LEU A 432 11.78 12.18 -8.61
C LEU A 432 11.78 10.65 -8.59
N TRP A 433 10.60 10.05 -8.50
CA TRP A 433 10.43 8.61 -8.65
C TRP A 433 10.16 8.30 -10.11
N ILE A 434 10.88 7.32 -10.63
CA ILE A 434 10.83 6.92 -12.03
C ILE A 434 10.58 5.42 -12.10
N ASP A 435 9.72 5.01 -13.02
CA ASP A 435 9.45 3.60 -13.29
C ASP A 435 10.73 2.88 -13.78
N GLU A 436 10.97 1.66 -13.30
CA GLU A 436 12.12 0.83 -13.66
C GLU A 436 12.27 0.66 -15.18
N SER A 437 11.15 0.53 -15.90
CA SER A 437 11.12 0.45 -17.38
C SER A 437 11.72 1.68 -18.07
N THR A 438 11.71 2.84 -17.39
CA THR A 438 12.22 4.09 -17.95
C THR A 438 13.74 4.20 -17.84
N PHE A 439 14.40 3.41 -16.98
CA PHE A 439 15.86 3.44 -16.78
C PHE A 439 16.66 2.82 -17.93
N GLU A 440 16.03 2.03 -18.79
CA GLU A 440 16.71 1.33 -19.90
C GLU A 440 16.51 2.05 -21.26
N GLY A 441 15.70 3.12 -21.29
CA GLY A 441 15.36 3.84 -22.52
C GLY A 441 16.33 4.98 -22.91
N PRO A 442 16.28 5.43 -24.17
CA PRO A 442 17.05 6.59 -24.66
C PRO A 442 16.75 7.90 -23.89
N PHE A 443 15.59 7.96 -23.23
CA PHE A 443 15.24 9.01 -22.28
C PHE A 443 16.19 9.04 -21.07
N TRP A 444 16.46 7.91 -20.42
CA TRP A 444 17.31 7.87 -19.22
C TRP A 444 18.75 8.27 -19.53
N GLN A 445 19.27 7.83 -20.67
CA GLN A 445 20.61 8.24 -21.13
C GLN A 445 20.71 9.77 -21.28
N SER A 446 19.64 10.42 -21.77
CA SER A 446 19.55 11.88 -21.87
C SER A 446 19.36 12.56 -20.50
N PHE A 447 18.64 11.91 -19.58
CA PHE A 447 18.33 12.41 -18.24
C PHE A 447 19.52 12.33 -17.26
N GLN A 448 20.43 11.37 -17.42
CA GLN A 448 21.60 11.18 -16.54
C GLN A 448 22.47 12.44 -16.38
N LEU A 449 22.59 13.25 -17.44
CA LEU A 449 23.33 14.51 -17.42
C LEU A 449 22.66 15.58 -16.55
N ILE A 450 21.33 15.72 -16.65
CA ILE A 450 20.53 16.68 -15.85
C ILE A 450 20.49 16.24 -14.39
N HIS A 451 20.27 14.95 -14.15
CA HIS A 451 20.29 14.37 -12.80
C HIS A 451 21.63 14.59 -12.12
N LYS A 452 22.75 14.31 -12.81
CA LYS A 452 24.09 14.50 -12.25
C LYS A 452 24.31 15.95 -11.77
N GLU A 453 23.82 16.93 -12.53
CA GLU A 453 24.00 18.34 -12.19
C GLU A 453 23.03 18.83 -11.10
N ALA A 454 21.77 18.37 -11.12
CA ALA A 454 20.79 18.67 -10.08
C ALA A 454 21.13 18.03 -8.73
N THR A 455 21.74 16.83 -8.75
CA THR A 455 22.22 16.14 -7.54
C THR A 455 23.44 16.85 -6.92
N LYS A 456 24.38 17.36 -7.74
CA LYS A 456 25.50 18.19 -7.24
C LYS A 456 25.02 19.44 -6.49
N ARG A 457 23.95 20.07 -6.98
CA ARG A 457 23.35 21.27 -6.38
C ARG A 457 22.43 20.97 -5.19
N ARG A 458 22.28 19.70 -4.82
CA ARG A 458 21.34 19.20 -3.81
C ARG A 458 19.88 19.55 -4.08
N ILE A 459 19.48 19.61 -5.35
CA ILE A 459 18.13 20.02 -5.75
C ILE A 459 17.25 18.80 -6.00
N LEU A 460 17.82 17.75 -6.61
CA LEU A 460 17.06 16.60 -7.10
C LEU A 460 17.65 15.29 -6.58
N LYS A 461 16.79 14.37 -6.14
CA LYS A 461 17.13 12.99 -5.77
C LYS A 461 16.27 12.04 -6.58
N VAL A 462 16.86 11.21 -7.42
CA VAL A 462 16.08 10.27 -8.22
C VAL A 462 15.98 8.93 -7.50
N ARG A 463 14.78 8.35 -7.44
CA ARG A 463 14.53 7.01 -6.93
C ARG A 463 13.83 6.16 -7.98
N GLN A 464 14.24 4.90 -8.06
CA GLN A 464 13.60 3.92 -8.90
C GLN A 464 12.40 3.33 -8.14
N SER A 465 11.25 3.23 -8.80
CA SER A 465 10.08 2.50 -8.30
C SER A 465 9.73 1.38 -9.27
N ARG A 466 9.47 0.18 -8.75
CA ARG A 466 9.04 -0.97 -9.56
C ARG A 466 7.62 -0.83 -10.10
N CYS A 467 6.83 0.08 -9.53
CA CYS A 467 5.55 0.52 -10.07
C CYS A 467 5.19 1.86 -9.42
N ILE A 468 4.85 2.88 -10.22
CA ILE A 468 4.33 4.16 -9.70
C ILE A 468 2.80 4.10 -9.51
N CYS A 469 2.16 3.01 -9.95
CA CYS A 469 0.73 2.75 -9.82
C CYS A 469 0.48 1.39 -9.17
N CYS A 470 0.68 1.28 -7.86
CA CYS A 470 0.07 0.24 -7.01
C CYS A 470 -0.35 0.90 -5.70
#